data_AF-A0A9X3CIJ1-F1
#
_entry.id   AF-A0A9X3CIJ1-F1
#
_cell.length_a   1.000
_cell.length_b   1.000
_cell.length_c   1.000
_cell.angle_alpha   90.00
_cell.angle_beta   90.00
_cell.angle_gamma   90.00
#
_symmetry.space_group_name_H-M   'P 1'
#
loop_
_entity.id
_entity.type
_entity.pdbx_description
1 polymer ?
#
loop_
_entity_poly.entity_id
_entity_poly.type
_entity_poly.pdbx_seq_one_letter_code
_entity_poly.pdbx_strand_id
1 'polypeptide(L)'
;MKKEISLETIIEAMPKPIISRSTPPHHRSKEKGSILDQYRSEIFLLLKHRYSYGEIVYWLKNKKNISTSKTALHNRIQYWKKWQIYG
;
A
#
# COMPACT_ATOMS: atom_id res chain seq x y z
N MET A 1 -45.16 28.71 -31.98
CA MET A 1 -45.56 28.38 -30.60
C MET A 1 -44.37 27.68 -29.93
N LYS A 2 -43.58 28.39 -29.13
CA LYS A 2 -42.43 27.79 -28.42
C LYS A 2 -43.00 27.04 -27.22
N LYS A 3 -42.79 25.72 -27.16
CA LYS A 3 -43.18 24.92 -25.98
C LYS A 3 -42.19 25.25 -24.87
N GLU A 4 -42.65 25.92 -23.83
CA GLU A 4 -41.87 26.11 -22.61
C GLU A 4 -41.83 24.77 -21.87
N ILE A 5 -40.64 24.19 -21.79
CA ILE A 5 -40.43 22.93 -21.07
C ILE A 5 -40.31 23.30 -19.59
N SER A 6 -41.19 22.75 -18.77
CA SER A 6 -41.20 23.03 -17.33
C SER A 6 -40.02 22.35 -16.64
N LEU A 7 -39.49 22.98 -15.59
CA LEU A 7 -38.31 22.50 -14.85
C LEU A 7 -38.54 21.13 -14.22
N GLU A 8 -39.78 20.81 -13.88
CA GLU A 8 -40.20 19.54 -13.30
C GLU A 8 -40.01 18.39 -14.30
N THR A 9 -40.31 18.65 -15.58
CA THR A 9 -40.13 17.68 -16.67
C THR A 9 -38.66 17.33 -16.86
N ILE A 10 -37.77 18.30 -16.65
CA ILE A 10 -36.32 18.11 -16.76
C ILE A 10 -35.80 17.25 -15.59
N ILE A 11 -36.26 17.53 -14.37
CA ILE A 11 -35.82 16.81 -13.17
C ILE A 11 -36.29 15.35 -13.19
N GLU A 12 -37.52 15.09 -13.64
CA GLU A 12 -38.07 13.73 -13.73
C GLU A 12 -37.34 12.87 -14.78
N ALA A 13 -36.84 13.50 -15.86
CA ALA A 13 -36.07 12.82 -16.90
C ALA A 13 -34.62 12.49 -16.48
N MET A 14 -34.13 13.02 -15.36
CA MET A 14 -32.76 12.72 -14.91
C MET A 14 -32.69 11.32 -14.28
N PRO A 15 -31.76 10.45 -14.73
CA PRO A 15 -31.57 9.14 -14.11
C PRO A 15 -31.13 9.33 -12.66
N LYS A 16 -31.82 8.67 -11.73
CA LYS A 16 -31.49 8.73 -10.30
C LYS A 16 -30.02 8.32 -10.11
N PRO A 17 -29.21 9.11 -9.39
CA PRO A 17 -27.81 8.76 -9.18
C PRO A 17 -27.74 7.40 -8.50
N ILE A 18 -27.07 6.45 -9.18
CA ILE A 18 -26.80 5.13 -8.61
C ILE A 18 -25.87 5.39 -7.43
N ILE A 19 -26.39 5.23 -6.21
CA ILE A 19 -25.58 5.25 -5.00
C ILE A 19 -24.72 3.99 -5.03
N SER A 20 -23.59 4.09 -5.72
CA SER A 20 -22.56 3.07 -5.69
C SER A 20 -22.01 3.03 -4.27
N ARG A 21 -22.37 2.00 -3.50
CA ARG A 21 -21.66 1.65 -2.27
C ARG A 21 -20.31 1.04 -2.66
N SER A 22 -19.46 1.84 -3.31
CA SER A 22 -18.07 1.45 -3.52
C SER A 22 -17.35 1.63 -2.20
N THR A 23 -17.03 0.51 -1.54
CA THR A 23 -15.89 0.50 -0.62
C THR A 23 -14.72 1.16 -1.35
N PRO A 24 -14.04 2.17 -0.75
CA PRO A 24 -12.98 2.87 -1.45
C PRO A 24 -11.96 1.86 -1.94
N PRO A 25 -11.62 1.85 -3.24
CA PRO A 25 -10.52 1.04 -3.71
C PRO A 25 -9.30 1.46 -2.91
N HIS A 26 -8.72 0.52 -2.15
CA HIS A 26 -7.44 0.74 -1.49
C HIS A 26 -6.43 1.05 -2.59
N HIS A 27 -6.21 2.33 -2.86
CA HIS A 27 -5.12 2.82 -3.69
C HIS A 27 -3.82 2.44 -2.99
N ARG A 28 -3.35 1.21 -3.20
CA ARG A 28 -1.92 0.89 -3.00
C ARG A 28 -1.22 1.65 -4.12
N SER A 29 -0.66 2.81 -3.79
CA SER A 29 0.20 3.54 -4.71
C SER A 29 1.32 2.60 -5.14
N LYS A 30 1.25 2.11 -6.38
CA LYS A 30 2.25 1.21 -6.96
C LYS A 30 3.63 1.88 -7.09
N GLU A 31 3.69 3.19 -6.96
CA GLU A 31 4.91 4.00 -7.11
C GLU A 31 5.81 4.04 -5.88
N LYS A 32 5.25 3.93 -4.66
CA LYS A 32 6.07 3.96 -3.44
C LYS A 32 6.37 2.53 -3.02
N GLY A 33 7.63 2.13 -3.14
CA GLY A 33 8.13 0.84 -2.66
C GLY A 33 7.80 0.58 -1.18
N SER A 34 8.18 -0.59 -0.68
CA SER A 34 8.03 -0.87 0.75
C SER A 34 8.91 0.10 1.54
N ILE A 35 8.43 0.59 2.68
CA ILE A 35 9.25 1.36 3.63
C ILE A 35 10.52 0.59 4.06
N LEU A 36 10.49 -0.75 3.99
CA LEU A 36 11.65 -1.60 4.26
C LEU A 36 12.74 -1.49 3.18
N ASP A 37 12.40 -1.07 1.96
CA ASP A 37 13.35 -0.94 0.86
C ASP A 37 14.42 0.11 1.15
N GLN A 38 14.06 1.16 1.92
CA GLN A 38 15.00 2.17 2.36
C GLN A 38 16.12 1.61 3.26
N TYR A 39 15.86 0.50 3.96
CA TYR A 39 16.79 -0.11 4.92
C TYR A 39 17.29 -1.47 4.46
N ARG A 40 17.16 -1.74 3.15
CA ARG A 40 17.48 -3.03 2.56
C ARG A 40 18.89 -3.51 2.87
N SER A 41 19.90 -2.68 2.60
CA SER A 41 21.31 -3.05 2.79
C SER A 41 21.64 -3.31 4.26
N GLU A 42 21.08 -2.50 5.18
CA GLU A 42 21.22 -2.71 6.62
C GLU A 42 20.56 -4.04 7.06
N ILE A 43 19.37 -4.35 6.56
CA ILE A 43 18.68 -5.62 6.85
C ILE A 43 19.50 -6.81 6.35
N PHE A 44 20.06 -6.74 5.14
CA PHE A 44 20.92 -7.81 4.62
C PHE A 44 22.21 -7.96 5.41
N LEU A 45 22.81 -6.86 5.88
CA LEU A 45 23.97 -6.89 6.75
C LEU A 45 23.64 -7.61 8.06
N LEU A 46 22.51 -7.27 8.71
CA LEU A 46 22.06 -7.96 9.93
C LEU A 46 21.82 -9.47 9.68
N LEU A 47 21.20 -9.84 8.56
CA LEU A 47 21.04 -11.26 8.21
C LEU A 47 22.38 -11.97 8.02
N LYS A 48 23.37 -11.30 7.40
CA LYS A 48 24.73 -11.83 7.22
C LYS A 48 25.43 -12.06 8.57
N HIS A 49 25.18 -11.20 9.55
CA HIS A 49 25.63 -11.36 10.93
C HIS A 49 24.78 -12.33 11.78
N ARG A 50 23.88 -13.10 11.14
CA ARG A 50 23.04 -14.14 11.77
C ARG A 50 22.04 -13.61 12.80
N TYR A 51 21.64 -12.35 12.74
CA TYR A 51 20.50 -11.86 13.52
C TYR A 51 19.22 -12.55 13.06
N SER A 52 18.39 -12.96 14.03
CA SER A 52 17.08 -13.52 13.77
C SER A 52 16.12 -12.46 13.23
N TYR A 53 15.09 -12.91 12.50
CA TYR A 53 14.03 -12.00 12.04
C TYR A 53 13.34 -11.25 13.20
N GLY A 54 13.27 -11.83 14.40
CA GLY A 54 12.70 -11.16 15.57
C GLY A 54 13.55 -9.98 16.02
N GLU A 55 14.87 -10.17 16.07
CA GLU A 55 15.82 -9.11 16.41
C GLU A 55 15.83 -8.00 15.36
N ILE A 56 15.72 -8.35 14.07
CA ILE A 56 15.64 -7.35 13.00
C ILE A 56 14.35 -6.54 13.11
N VAL A 57 13.20 -7.17 13.41
CA VAL A 57 11.93 -6.45 13.65
C VAL A 57 12.06 -5.54 14.87
N TYR A 58 12.67 -6.02 15.95
CA TYR A 58 12.93 -5.20 17.13
C TYR A 58 13.84 -4.00 16.80
N TRP A 59 14.90 -4.21 16.03
CA TRP A 59 15.78 -3.14 15.57
C TRP A 59 15.04 -2.12 14.68
N LEU A 60 14.23 -2.58 13.73
CA LEU A 60 13.39 -1.71 12.89
C LEU A 60 12.45 -0.84 13.72
N LYS A 61 11.83 -1.43 14.75
CA LYS A 61 10.93 -0.69 15.66
C LYS A 61 11.68 0.35 16.48
N ASN A 62 12.79 0.00 17.11
CA ASN A 62 13.46 0.86 18.09
C ASN A 62 14.45 1.85 17.48
N LYS A 63 15.13 1.49 16.39
CA LYS A 63 16.17 2.33 15.77
C LYS A 63 15.66 3.12 14.58
N LYS A 64 14.65 2.60 13.86
CA LYS A 64 14.13 3.22 12.64
C LYS A 64 12.66 3.65 12.76
N ASN A 65 12.02 3.42 13.91
CA ASN A 65 10.60 3.72 14.15
C ASN A 65 9.64 3.07 13.13
N ILE A 66 9.97 1.86 12.67
CA ILE A 66 9.16 1.10 11.71
C ILE A 66 8.48 -0.06 12.41
N SER A 67 7.15 0.02 12.47
CA SER A 67 6.33 -1.10 12.92
C SER A 67 6.08 -2.04 11.74
N THR A 68 6.60 -3.27 11.82
CA THR A 68 6.36 -4.30 10.82
C THR A 68 6.24 -5.67 11.49
N SER A 69 5.54 -6.60 10.84
CA SER A 69 5.45 -7.97 11.32
C SER A 69 6.63 -8.80 10.82
N LYS A 70 6.96 -9.87 11.56
CA LYS A 70 7.99 -10.85 11.16
C LYS A 70 7.70 -11.43 9.77
N THR A 71 6.43 -11.71 9.47
CA THR A 71 5.97 -12.22 8.18
C THR A 71 6.14 -11.19 7.07
N ALA A 72 5.83 -9.91 7.30
CA ALA A 72 6.02 -8.86 6.31
C ALA A 72 7.50 -8.68 5.96
N LEU A 73 8.38 -8.69 6.97
CA LEU A 73 9.83 -8.67 6.78
C LEU A 73 10.32 -9.89 5.98
N HIS A 74 9.86 -11.09 6.35
CA HIS A 74 10.20 -12.33 5.64
C HIS A 74 9.81 -12.28 4.16
N ASN A 75 8.55 -11.93 3.86
CA ASN A 75 8.05 -11.83 2.49
C ASN A 75 8.84 -10.80 1.68
N ARG A 76 9.23 -9.68 2.30
CA ARG A 76 10.03 -8.67 1.62
C ARG A 76 11.44 -9.17 1.30
N ILE A 77 12.09 -9.87 2.23
CA ILE A 77 13.41 -10.47 2.00
C ILE A 77 13.35 -11.55 0.92
N GLN A 78 12.30 -12.38 0.89
CA GLN A 78 12.11 -13.37 -0.18
C GLN A 78 11.92 -12.70 -1.54
N TYR A 79 11.10 -11.65 -1.60
CA TYR A 79 10.95 -10.83 -2.80
C TYR A 79 12.31 -10.29 -3.27
N TRP A 80 13.09 -9.70 -2.36
CA TRP A 80 14.41 -9.16 -2.65
C TRP A 80 15.39 -10.19 -3.20
N LYS A 81 15.43 -11.39 -2.61
CA LYS A 81 16.26 -12.50 -3.08
C LYS A 81 15.85 -12.98 -4.47
N LYS A 82 14.54 -13.15 -4.70
CA LYS A 82 13.99 -13.64 -5.97
C LYS A 82 14.38 -12.75 -7.16
N TRP A 83 14.34 -11.44 -6.96
CA TRP A 83 14.64 -10.48 -8.02
C TRP A 83 16.14 -10.15 -8.14
N GLN A 84 17.02 -10.84 -7.40
CA GLN A 84 18.46 -10.56 -7.34
C GLN A 84 18.80 -9.09 -7.12
N ILE A 85 17.91 -8.34 -6.49
CA ILE A 85 18.21 -6.97 -6.15
C ILE A 85 19.10 -7.10 -4.90
N TYR A 86 20.40 -7.26 -5.09
CA TYR A 86 21.34 -7.24 -3.97
C TYR A 86 21.63 -5.77 -3.66
N GLY A 87 21.52 -5.42 -2.38
CA GLY A 87 21.79 -4.06 -1.89
C GLY A 87 23.22 -3.92 -1.42
#